data_AF-D7KEX0-F1
#
_entry.id   AF-D7KEX0-F1
#
_cell.length_a   1.000
_cell.length_b   1.000
_cell.length_c   1.000
_cell.angle_alpha   90.00
_cell.angle_beta   90.00
_cell.angle_gamma   90.00
#
_symmetry.space_group_name_H-M   'P 1'
#
loop_
_entity.id
_entity.type
_entity.pdbx_description
1 polymer ?
#
loop_
_entity_poly.entity_id
_entity_poly.type
_entity_poly.pdbx_seq_one_letter_code
_entity_poly.pdbx_strand_id
1 'polypeptide(L)'
;MVAYVDKKFSSACLVVLLFFVASSYARFSTMVTKDEIHTICTKQDINSSLCFEVLKATPEIGRLDLSDLAKFLLNYQAQNISDTLKQFKLSGGYTRDIESKYSVCIEEYEDALENRDYALKYLAAKDYDGLNTMVSATMTDMFTCTDDLSTMKPIPQLFVTKSNVISDLSNIIFVILECFLREKKKLCNSRDL
;
A
#
# COMPACT_ATOMS: atom_id res chain seq x y z
N MET A 1 -35.24 -50.61 21.41
CA MET A 1 -34.93 -49.54 22.37
C MET A 1 -35.43 -48.24 21.78
N VAL A 2 -36.48 -47.66 22.38
CA VAL A 2 -37.03 -46.38 21.94
C VAL A 2 -36.10 -45.29 22.48
N ALA A 3 -35.37 -44.64 21.60
CA ALA A 3 -34.57 -43.48 21.97
C ALA A 3 -35.51 -42.32 22.30
N TYR A 4 -35.70 -42.08 23.59
CA TYR A 4 -36.41 -40.92 24.10
C TYR A 4 -35.50 -39.70 23.93
N VAL A 5 -35.70 -38.94 22.85
CA VAL A 5 -35.01 -37.66 22.66
C VAL A 5 -35.76 -36.62 23.47
N ASP A 6 -35.12 -36.17 24.55
CA ASP A 6 -35.67 -35.18 25.45
C ASP A 6 -35.84 -33.84 24.72
N LYS A 7 -37.09 -33.49 24.42
CA LYS A 7 -37.48 -32.38 23.53
C LYS A 7 -37.06 -31.00 24.05
N LYS A 8 -36.62 -30.89 25.31
CA LYS A 8 -36.11 -29.66 25.94
C LYS A 8 -34.62 -29.41 25.69
N PHE A 9 -33.81 -30.43 25.46
CA PHE A 9 -32.35 -30.28 25.32
C PHE A 9 -31.94 -29.73 23.94
N SER A 10 -32.81 -29.87 22.94
CA SER A 10 -32.53 -29.45 21.56
C SER A 10 -32.69 -27.94 21.32
N SER A 11 -33.69 -27.30 21.93
CA SER A 11 -34.02 -25.90 21.63
C SER A 11 -33.01 -24.91 22.22
N ALA A 12 -32.49 -25.16 23.43
CA ALA A 12 -31.53 -24.27 24.06
C ALA A 12 -30.16 -24.32 23.36
N CYS A 13 -29.69 -25.51 22.97
CA CYS A 13 -28.44 -25.67 22.21
C CYS A 13 -28.52 -25.02 20.81
N LEU A 14 -29.66 -25.11 20.12
CA LEU A 14 -29.87 -24.44 18.84
C LEU A 14 -29.82 -22.91 18.95
N VAL A 15 -30.41 -22.34 20.00
CA VAL A 15 -30.37 -20.89 20.24
C VAL A 15 -28.93 -20.43 20.54
N VAL A 16 -28.20 -21.17 21.39
CA VAL A 16 -26.79 -20.87 21.70
C VAL A 16 -25.92 -20.94 20.43
N LEU A 17 -26.08 -21.98 19.60
CA LEU A 17 -25.35 -22.09 18.33
C LEU A 17 -25.69 -20.94 17.36
N LEU A 18 -26.96 -20.52 17.26
CA LEU A 18 -27.35 -19.38 16.43
C LEU A 18 -26.71 -18.06 16.90
N PHE A 19 -26.56 -17.84 18.21
CA PHE A 19 -25.87 -16.67 18.75
C PHE A 19 -24.35 -16.68 18.48
N PHE A 20 -23.70 -17.85 18.55
CA PHE A 20 -22.27 -17.98 18.23
C PHE A 20 -21.99 -17.82 16.73
N VAL A 21 -22.86 -18.38 15.88
CA VAL A 21 -22.76 -18.26 14.42
C VAL A 21 -23.00 -16.80 14.02
N ALA A 22 -24.07 -16.15 14.49
CA ALA A 22 -24.37 -14.74 14.15
C ALA A 22 -23.28 -13.75 14.63
N SER A 23 -22.66 -13.99 15.78
CA SER A 23 -21.58 -13.13 16.30
C SER A 23 -20.31 -13.18 15.44
N SER A 24 -20.08 -14.28 14.71
CA SER A 24 -18.90 -14.46 13.85
C SER A 24 -19.03 -13.83 12.45
N TYR A 25 -20.25 -13.48 12.01
CA TYR A 25 -20.52 -12.91 10.67
C TYR A 25 -20.63 -11.39 10.65
N ALA A 26 -20.76 -10.72 11.79
CA ALA A 26 -20.67 -9.27 11.85
C ALA A 26 -19.20 -8.81 11.87
N ARG A 27 -18.48 -9.03 10.75
CA ARG A 27 -17.26 -8.27 10.50
C ARG A 27 -17.69 -6.85 10.18
N PHE A 28 -17.78 -6.00 11.19
CA PHE A 28 -17.79 -4.56 10.98
C PHE A 28 -16.45 -4.19 10.37
N SER A 29 -16.41 -4.06 9.04
CA SER A 29 -15.36 -3.28 8.39
C SER A 29 -15.60 -1.83 8.83
N THR A 30 -14.79 -1.37 9.77
CA THR A 30 -14.83 0.02 10.21
C THR A 30 -14.13 0.84 9.13
N MET A 31 -14.89 1.74 8.51
CA MET A 31 -14.36 2.72 7.57
C MET A 31 -13.26 3.54 8.24
N VAL A 32 -12.29 3.98 7.45
CA VAL A 32 -11.21 4.84 7.94
C VAL A 32 -11.78 6.14 8.50
N THR A 33 -11.29 6.50 9.68
CA THR A 33 -11.68 7.72 10.39
C THR A 33 -10.72 8.87 10.05
N LYS A 34 -11.17 10.10 10.31
CA LYS A 34 -10.31 11.29 10.17
C LYS A 34 -9.08 11.22 11.10
N ASP A 35 -9.24 10.64 12.28
CA ASP A 35 -8.16 10.51 13.26
C ASP A 35 -7.12 9.48 12.81
N GLU A 36 -7.54 8.41 12.13
CA GLU A 36 -6.62 7.45 11.50
C GLU A 36 -5.85 8.10 10.35
N ILE A 37 -6.51 8.86 9.46
CA ILE A 37 -5.82 9.61 8.40
C ILE A 37 -4.83 10.60 8.99
N HIS A 38 -5.22 11.35 10.01
CA HIS A 38 -4.33 12.27 10.70
C HIS A 38 -3.13 11.52 11.29
N THR A 39 -3.35 10.41 11.98
CA THR A 39 -2.28 9.57 12.56
C THR A 39 -1.31 9.07 11.50
N ILE A 40 -1.81 8.64 10.34
CA ILE A 40 -0.99 8.21 9.21
C ILE A 40 -0.13 9.38 8.70
N CYS A 41 -0.76 10.52 8.41
CA CYS A 41 -0.09 11.66 7.78
C CYS A 41 0.78 12.50 8.71
N THR A 42 0.70 12.31 10.03
CA THR A 42 1.58 12.94 11.02
C THR A 42 2.59 11.98 11.63
N LYS A 43 2.69 10.75 11.10
CA LYS A 43 3.74 9.83 11.50
C LYS A 43 5.11 10.42 11.13
N GLN A 44 6.12 10.13 11.95
CA GLN A 44 7.49 10.55 11.68
C GLN A 44 7.94 10.05 10.30
N ASP A 45 8.78 10.82 9.61
CA ASP A 45 9.38 10.47 8.31
C ASP A 45 8.39 10.31 7.14
N ILE A 46 7.11 10.66 7.36
CA ILE A 46 6.11 10.83 6.30
C ILE A 46 6.13 12.25 5.75
N ASN A 47 6.10 12.37 4.42
CA ASN A 47 5.78 13.61 3.74
C ASN A 47 4.31 13.99 4.00
N SER A 48 4.10 14.74 5.09
CA SER A 48 2.77 15.07 5.60
C SER A 48 1.92 15.83 4.58
N SER A 49 2.54 16.74 3.81
CA SER A 49 1.84 17.52 2.78
C SER A 49 1.31 16.60 1.68
N LEU A 50 2.16 15.73 1.13
CA LEU A 50 1.75 14.75 0.12
C LEU A 50 0.66 13.82 0.68
N CYS A 51 0.84 13.31 1.89
CA CYS A 51 -0.11 12.41 2.52
C CYS A 51 -1.50 13.03 2.64
N PHE A 52 -1.61 14.27 3.16
CA PHE A 52 -2.90 14.95 3.26
C PHE A 52 -3.50 15.34 1.91
N GLU A 53 -2.67 15.57 0.89
CA GLU A 53 -3.15 15.79 -0.48
C GLU A 53 -3.79 14.52 -1.05
N VAL A 54 -3.10 13.38 -0.93
CA VAL A 54 -3.53 12.08 -1.48
C VAL A 54 -4.69 11.50 -0.69
N LEU A 55 -4.63 11.56 0.65
CA LEU A 55 -5.64 11.04 1.58
C LEU A 55 -6.62 12.12 2.02
N LYS A 56 -6.78 13.18 1.22
CA LYS A 56 -7.75 14.24 1.50
C LYS A 56 -9.09 13.59 1.81
N ALA A 57 -9.68 13.98 2.96
CA ALA A 57 -10.92 13.39 3.46
C ALA A 57 -12.11 13.73 2.54
N THR A 58 -12.22 13.02 1.43
CA THR A 58 -13.34 13.04 0.50
C THR A 58 -14.35 11.96 0.90
N PRO A 59 -15.61 12.07 0.45
CA PRO A 59 -16.60 11.01 0.67
C PRO A 59 -16.18 9.65 0.09
N GLU A 60 -15.28 9.62 -0.90
CA GLU A 60 -14.72 8.40 -1.46
C GLU A 60 -13.76 7.74 -0.48
N ILE A 61 -12.74 8.47 0.00
CA ILE A 61 -11.76 7.97 0.97
C ILE A 61 -12.44 7.56 2.28
N GLY A 62 -13.40 8.35 2.78
CA GLY A 62 -14.11 8.07 4.02
C GLY A 62 -15.02 6.84 4.00
N ARG A 63 -15.17 6.16 2.85
CA ARG A 63 -15.90 4.89 2.71
C ARG A 63 -14.98 3.67 2.64
N LEU A 64 -13.68 3.87 2.51
CA LEU A 64 -12.70 2.79 2.45
C LEU A 64 -12.41 2.30 3.86
N ASP A 65 -12.23 0.99 4.02
CA ASP A 65 -11.52 0.47 5.18
C ASP A 65 -10.00 0.54 4.97
N LEU A 66 -9.22 0.17 5.97
CA LEU A 66 -7.75 0.25 5.89
C LEU A 66 -7.15 -0.61 4.78
N SER A 67 -7.78 -1.74 4.44
CA SER A 67 -7.33 -2.61 3.35
C SER A 67 -7.64 -1.97 2.00
N ASP A 68 -8.85 -1.43 1.85
CA ASP A 68 -9.25 -0.70 0.64
C ASP A 68 -8.46 0.61 0.47
N LEU A 69 -8.06 1.26 1.57
CA LEU A 69 -7.17 2.43 1.57
C LEU A 69 -5.76 2.08 1.08
N ALA A 70 -5.20 0.96 1.55
CA ALA A 70 -3.91 0.46 1.05
C ALA A 70 -3.99 0.13 -0.45
N LYS A 71 -5.07 -0.51 -0.89
CA LYS A 71 -5.34 -0.77 -2.31
C LYS A 71 -5.46 0.51 -3.13
N PHE A 72 -6.14 1.53 -2.60
CA PHE A 72 -6.23 2.85 -3.24
C PHE A 72 -4.84 3.45 -3.45
N LEU A 73 -4.00 3.46 -2.41
CA LEU A 73 -2.64 3.99 -2.50
C LEU A 73 -1.74 3.22 -3.47
N LEU A 74 -1.81 1.88 -3.48
CA LEU A 74 -1.08 1.06 -4.46
C LEU A 74 -1.47 1.42 -5.90
N ASN A 75 -2.74 1.70 -6.16
CA ASN A 75 -3.20 2.12 -7.49
C ASN A 75 -2.80 3.57 -7.82
N TYR A 76 -2.85 4.47 -6.84
CA TYR A 76 -2.38 5.85 -7.00
C TYR A 76 -0.87 5.89 -7.29
N GLN A 77 -0.09 5.05 -6.60
CA GLN A 77 1.34 4.86 -6.87
C GLN A 77 1.57 4.29 -8.27
N ALA A 78 0.83 3.27 -8.70
CA ALA A 78 0.92 2.71 -10.05
C ALA A 78 0.65 3.76 -11.15
N GLN A 79 -0.26 4.71 -10.91
CA GLN A 79 -0.51 5.82 -11.85
C GLN A 79 0.73 6.71 -11.97
N ASN A 80 1.35 7.09 -10.84
CA ASN A 80 2.58 7.89 -10.82
C ASN A 80 3.75 7.16 -11.50
N ILE A 81 3.90 5.85 -11.26
CA ILE A 81 4.89 5.00 -11.93
C ILE A 81 4.62 4.98 -13.44
N SER A 82 3.40 4.65 -13.86
CA SER A 82 3.04 4.55 -15.28
C SER A 82 3.23 5.86 -16.04
N ASP A 83 2.82 6.99 -15.45
CA ASP A 83 2.93 8.29 -16.10
C ASP A 83 4.39 8.75 -16.22
N THR A 84 5.21 8.41 -15.25
CA THR A 84 6.65 8.72 -15.29
C THR A 84 7.39 7.78 -16.25
N LEU A 85 7.05 6.50 -16.29
CA LEU A 85 7.56 5.53 -17.27
C LEU A 85 7.30 5.99 -18.72
N LYS A 86 6.08 6.48 -19.00
CA LYS A 86 5.77 7.08 -20.30
C LYS A 86 6.70 8.26 -20.62
N GLN A 87 6.99 9.11 -19.63
CA GLN A 87 7.88 10.25 -19.82
C GLN A 87 9.33 9.81 -20.08
N PHE A 88 9.84 8.78 -19.41
CA PHE A 88 11.15 8.20 -19.72
C PHE A 88 11.20 7.68 -21.15
N LYS A 89 10.21 6.88 -21.55
CA LYS A 89 10.12 6.32 -22.91
C LYS A 89 10.06 7.40 -23.99
N LEU A 90 9.38 8.52 -23.72
CA LEU A 90 9.34 9.67 -24.62
C LEU A 90 10.65 10.49 -24.64
N SER A 91 11.42 10.45 -23.56
CA SER A 91 12.66 11.21 -23.41
C SER A 91 13.89 10.51 -23.98
N GLY A 92 13.80 9.21 -24.30
CA GLY A 92 14.91 8.33 -24.72
C GLY A 92 15.53 8.59 -26.10
N GLY A 93 15.36 9.78 -26.69
CA GLY A 93 15.96 10.11 -27.98
C GLY A 93 16.75 11.40 -27.93
N TYR A 94 18.03 11.39 -27.49
CA TYR A 94 19.02 12.36 -28.00
C TYR A 94 20.51 12.04 -27.71
N THR A 95 20.91 11.17 -26.76
CA THR A 95 22.34 10.77 -26.59
C THR A 95 22.52 9.37 -25.95
N ARG A 96 23.64 8.70 -26.28
CA ARG A 96 23.94 7.30 -25.91
C ARG A 96 24.08 7.04 -24.39
N ASP A 97 24.67 7.98 -23.64
CA ASP A 97 24.78 7.88 -22.17
C ASP A 97 23.45 8.17 -21.45
N ILE A 98 22.59 9.01 -22.06
CA ILE A 98 21.23 9.26 -21.56
C ILE A 98 20.38 8.03 -21.81
N GLU A 99 20.53 7.39 -22.97
CA GLU A 99 19.84 6.15 -23.33
C GLU A 99 20.12 5.05 -22.32
N SER A 100 21.38 4.78 -21.94
CA SER A 100 21.68 3.70 -21.00
C SER A 100 21.09 3.90 -19.60
N LYS A 101 21.14 5.13 -19.06
CA LYS A 101 20.60 5.43 -17.71
C LYS A 101 19.08 5.50 -17.70
N TYR A 102 18.48 6.06 -18.75
CA TYR A 102 17.03 6.02 -18.90
C TYR A 102 16.54 4.60 -19.17
N SER A 103 17.31 3.74 -19.84
CA SER A 103 17.00 2.32 -19.98
C SER A 103 16.94 1.62 -18.62
N VAL A 104 17.92 1.82 -17.74
CA VAL A 104 17.86 1.30 -16.36
C VAL A 104 16.60 1.81 -15.67
N CYS A 105 16.36 3.12 -15.66
CA CYS A 105 15.13 3.67 -15.08
C CYS A 105 13.84 3.11 -15.71
N ILE A 106 13.81 2.81 -17.01
CA ILE A 106 12.66 2.20 -17.67
C ILE A 106 12.42 0.79 -17.12
N GLU A 107 13.47 -0.01 -16.98
CA GLU A 107 13.42 -1.36 -16.40
C GLU A 107 12.94 -1.30 -14.94
N GLU A 108 13.54 -0.46 -14.10
CA GLU A 108 13.14 -0.29 -12.70
C GLU A 108 11.68 0.16 -12.56
N TYR A 109 11.19 1.04 -13.44
CA TYR A 109 9.77 1.46 -13.42
C TYR A 109 8.81 0.39 -13.95
N GLU A 110 9.26 -0.50 -14.85
CA GLU A 110 8.49 -1.67 -15.28
C GLU A 110 8.38 -2.71 -14.16
N ASP A 111 9.50 -2.97 -13.48
CA ASP A 111 9.56 -3.84 -12.30
C ASP A 111 8.70 -3.30 -11.16
N ALA A 112 8.70 -1.98 -10.94
CA ALA A 112 7.83 -1.34 -9.97
C ALA A 112 6.32 -1.55 -10.25
N LEU A 113 5.91 -1.65 -11.52
CA LEU A 113 4.52 -1.99 -11.88
C LEU A 113 4.21 -3.46 -11.60
N GLU A 114 5.14 -4.37 -11.85
CA GLU A 114 4.99 -5.79 -11.51
C GLU A 114 4.92 -5.98 -9.98
N ASN A 115 5.79 -5.30 -9.23
CA ASN A 115 5.80 -5.26 -7.78
C ASN A 115 4.42 -4.82 -7.24
N ARG A 116 3.77 -3.82 -7.87
CA ARG A 116 2.41 -3.42 -7.51
C ARG A 116 1.39 -4.54 -7.71
N ASP A 117 1.47 -5.27 -8.82
CA ASP A 117 0.54 -6.36 -9.11
C ASP A 117 0.69 -7.51 -8.10
N TYR A 118 1.91 -7.82 -7.65
CA TYR A 118 2.12 -8.76 -6.54
C TYR A 118 1.66 -8.19 -5.19
N ALA A 119 1.93 -6.92 -4.89
CA ALA A 119 1.46 -6.26 -3.68
C ALA A 119 -0.06 -6.36 -3.53
N LEU A 120 -0.82 -6.18 -4.62
CA LEU A 120 -2.28 -6.37 -4.62
C LEU A 120 -2.70 -7.82 -4.32
N LYS A 121 -1.99 -8.81 -4.86
CA LYS A 121 -2.24 -10.24 -4.58
C LYS A 121 -1.98 -10.55 -3.10
N TYR A 122 -0.87 -10.07 -2.56
CA TYR A 122 -0.50 -10.26 -1.15
C TYR A 122 -1.47 -9.55 -0.20
N LEU A 123 -1.88 -8.32 -0.51
CA LEU A 123 -2.91 -7.60 0.24
C LEU A 123 -4.23 -8.40 0.29
N ALA A 124 -4.69 -8.93 -0.86
CA ALA A 124 -5.89 -9.75 -0.92
C ALA A 124 -5.78 -11.06 -0.12
N ALA A 125 -4.58 -11.65 -0.08
CA ALA A 125 -4.27 -12.84 0.71
C ALA A 125 -4.03 -12.54 2.20
N LYS A 126 -4.00 -11.26 2.60
CA LYS A 126 -3.57 -10.78 3.93
C LYS A 126 -2.14 -11.22 4.29
N ASP A 127 -1.32 -11.46 3.28
CA ASP A 127 0.11 -11.72 3.43
C ASP A 127 0.85 -10.38 3.53
N TYR A 128 0.93 -9.87 4.75
CA TYR A 128 1.53 -8.57 5.02
C TYR A 128 3.06 -8.56 4.91
N ASP A 129 3.71 -9.73 4.97
CA ASP A 129 5.14 -9.86 4.73
C ASP A 129 5.44 -9.79 3.23
N GLY A 130 4.64 -10.49 2.41
CA GLY A 130 4.70 -10.36 0.95
C GLY A 130 4.40 -8.93 0.48
N LEU A 131 3.36 -8.30 1.04
CA LEU A 131 3.04 -6.90 0.75
C LEU A 131 4.19 -5.96 1.12
N ASN A 132 4.77 -6.10 2.32
CA ASN A 132 5.91 -5.29 2.76
C ASN A 132 7.09 -5.45 1.79
N THR A 133 7.38 -6.69 1.38
CA THR A 133 8.48 -7.00 0.45
C THR A 133 8.30 -6.29 -0.89
N MET A 134 7.09 -6.35 -1.48
CA MET A 134 6.84 -5.73 -2.78
C MET A 134 6.86 -4.20 -2.73
N VAL A 135 6.33 -3.59 -1.66
CA VAL A 135 6.39 -2.12 -1.48
C VAL A 135 7.83 -1.66 -1.24
N SER A 136 8.65 -2.47 -0.55
CA SER A 136 10.09 -2.22 -0.36
C SER A 136 10.87 -2.36 -1.67
N ALA A 137 10.51 -3.33 -2.51
CA ALA A 137 11.08 -3.50 -3.84
C ALA A 137 10.80 -2.25 -4.69
N THR A 138 9.55 -1.79 -4.76
CA THR A 138 9.22 -0.53 -5.46
C THR A 138 10.05 0.67 -5.01
N MET A 139 10.35 0.82 -3.71
CA MET A 139 11.24 1.89 -3.24
C MET A 139 12.67 1.70 -3.71
N THR A 140 13.16 0.46 -3.68
CA THR A 140 14.50 0.11 -4.16
C THR A 140 14.62 0.42 -5.65
N ASP A 141 13.62 0.09 -6.45
CA ASP A 141 13.59 0.40 -7.88
C ASP A 141 13.71 1.92 -8.13
N MET A 142 12.98 2.73 -7.34
CA MET A 142 13.07 4.19 -7.40
C MET A 142 14.45 4.71 -6.97
N PHE A 143 15.06 4.11 -5.94
CA PHE A 143 16.40 4.47 -5.49
C PHE A 143 17.47 4.11 -6.52
N THR A 144 17.41 2.92 -7.12
CA THR A 144 18.33 2.50 -8.18
C THR A 144 18.28 3.48 -9.35
N CYS A 145 17.08 3.80 -9.84
CA CYS A 145 16.93 4.78 -10.91
C CYS A 145 17.49 6.16 -10.50
N THR A 146 17.15 6.68 -9.31
CA THR A 146 17.60 8.02 -8.90
C THR A 146 19.10 8.11 -8.65
N ASP A 147 19.75 7.04 -8.19
CA ASP A 147 21.20 6.96 -8.04
C ASP A 147 21.88 7.13 -9.42
N ASP A 148 21.42 6.38 -10.42
CA ASP A 148 21.90 6.51 -11.80
C ASP A 148 21.67 7.91 -12.39
N LEU A 149 20.48 8.48 -12.20
CA LEU A 149 20.16 9.84 -12.66
C LEU A 149 21.02 10.90 -11.99
N SER A 150 21.40 10.72 -10.72
CA SER A 150 22.20 11.68 -9.96
C SER A 150 23.60 11.88 -10.55
N THR A 151 24.10 10.89 -11.28
CA THR A 151 25.41 10.93 -11.94
C THR A 151 25.38 11.65 -13.30
N MET A 152 24.21 12.05 -13.80
CA MET A 152 24.04 12.75 -15.08
C MET A 152 24.36 14.25 -14.97
N LYS A 153 24.73 14.87 -16.10
CA LYS A 153 24.94 16.33 -16.20
C LYS A 153 24.25 16.88 -17.45
N PRO A 154 23.21 17.73 -17.30
CA PRO A 154 22.56 18.11 -16.03
C PRO A 154 21.82 16.94 -15.37
N ILE A 155 21.62 17.01 -14.05
CA ILE A 155 20.78 16.06 -13.32
C ILE A 155 19.33 16.28 -13.76
N PRO A 156 18.61 15.24 -14.22
CA PRO A 156 17.22 15.39 -14.65
C PRO A 156 16.28 15.42 -13.44
N GLN A 157 16.22 16.58 -12.78
CA GLN A 157 15.51 16.77 -11.50
C GLN A 157 14.01 16.46 -11.53
N LEU A 158 13.38 16.56 -12.70
CA LEU A 158 11.99 16.17 -12.89
C LEU A 158 11.79 14.69 -12.51
N PHE A 159 12.64 13.80 -13.03
CA PHE A 159 12.54 12.36 -12.79
C PHE A 159 12.94 12.01 -11.36
N VAL A 160 13.98 12.65 -10.82
CA VAL A 160 14.37 12.48 -9.41
C VAL A 160 13.21 12.83 -8.48
N THR A 161 12.55 13.96 -8.71
CA THR A 161 11.41 14.39 -7.90
C THR A 161 10.24 13.41 -8.00
N LYS A 162 9.96 12.89 -9.21
CA LYS A 162 8.89 11.91 -9.43
C LYS A 162 9.15 10.58 -8.73
N SER A 163 10.37 10.07 -8.80
CA SER A 163 10.79 8.87 -8.06
C SER A 163 10.66 9.07 -6.55
N ASN A 164 11.05 10.23 -6.02
CA ASN A 164 10.89 10.54 -4.59
C ASN A 164 9.43 10.57 -4.15
N VAL A 165 8.51 11.11 -4.98
CA VAL A 165 7.07 11.05 -4.69
C VAL A 165 6.57 9.60 -4.64
N ILE A 166 7.06 8.73 -5.52
CA ILE A 166 6.70 7.30 -5.50
C ILE A 166 7.21 6.63 -4.22
N SER A 167 8.43 6.95 -3.77
CA SER A 167 8.98 6.47 -2.50
C SER A 167 8.21 6.99 -1.29
N ASP A 168 7.81 8.27 -1.29
CA ASP A 168 6.97 8.84 -0.22
C ASP A 168 5.60 8.13 -0.15
N LEU A 169 5.01 7.75 -1.29
CA LEU A 169 3.79 6.95 -1.33
C LEU A 169 4.00 5.55 -0.71
N SER A 170 5.15 4.90 -0.96
CA SER A 170 5.50 3.63 -0.30
C SER A 170 5.57 3.78 1.22
N ASN A 171 6.15 4.87 1.72
CA ASN A 171 6.21 5.13 3.17
C ASN A 171 4.81 5.26 3.78
N ILE A 172 3.88 5.94 3.10
CA ILE A 172 2.47 6.02 3.55
C ILE A 172 1.83 4.62 3.60
N ILE A 173 2.07 3.78 2.58
CA ILE A 173 1.59 2.40 2.54
C ILE A 173 2.17 1.58 3.70
N PHE A 174 3.46 1.74 4.03
CA PHE A 174 4.07 1.07 5.18
C PHE A 174 3.45 1.47 6.50
N VAL A 175 3.12 2.75 6.71
CA VAL A 175 2.43 3.16 7.92
C VAL A 175 1.08 2.45 8.05
N ILE A 176 0.29 2.37 6.98
CA ILE A 176 -0.97 1.62 6.99
C ILE A 176 -0.72 0.14 7.30
N LEU A 177 0.27 -0.46 6.65
CA LEU A 177 0.62 -1.86 6.85
C LEU A 177 1.03 -2.18 8.29
N GLU A 178 1.97 -1.43 8.83
CA GLU A 178 2.64 -1.71 10.11
C GLU A 178 1.83 -1.23 11.33
N CYS A 179 1.08 -0.13 11.19
CA CYS A 179 0.28 0.44 12.28
C CYS A 179 -1.16 -0.08 12.34
N PHE A 180 -1.72 -0.49 11.20
CA PHE A 180 -3.15 -0.73 11.11
C PHE A 180 -3.50 -2.14 10.64
N LEU A 181 -2.80 -2.68 9.62
CA LEU A 181 -3.14 -3.99 9.06
C LEU A 181 -2.49 -5.17 9.81
N ARG A 182 -1.22 -5.08 10.19
CA ARG A 182 -0.53 -6.13 10.94
C ARG A 182 -1.07 -6.25 12.37
N GLU A 183 -1.33 -7.48 12.80
CA GLU A 183 -1.75 -7.78 14.17
C GLU A 183 -0.68 -7.41 15.20
N LYS A 184 0.59 -7.63 14.86
CA LYS A 184 1.74 -7.25 15.68
C LYS A 184 2.22 -5.86 15.28
N LYS A 185 1.61 -4.82 15.86
CA LYS A 185 1.94 -3.39 15.66
C LYS A 185 3.32 -2.96 16.22
N LYS A 186 4.29 -3.88 16.28
CA LYS A 186 5.62 -3.66 16.89
C LYS A 186 6.37 -2.51 16.22
N LEU A 187 6.23 -2.37 14.91
CA LEU A 187 6.92 -1.35 14.11
C LEU A 187 6.22 0.01 14.16
N CYS A 188 4.92 0.07 14.48
CA CYS A 188 4.22 1.35 14.62
C CYS A 188 4.77 2.26 15.72
N ASN A 189 5.42 1.70 16.74
CA ASN A 189 6.07 2.45 17.81
C ASN A 189 7.59 2.57 17.62
N SER A 190 8.14 1.97 16.55
CA SER A 190 9.55 2.12 16.22
C SER A 190 9.79 3.52 15.63
N ARG A 191 10.94 4.09 15.95
CA ARG A 191 11.45 5.35 15.38
C ARG A 191 12.18 5.13 14.03
N ASP A 192 12.22 3.87 13.58
CA ASP A 192 13.04 3.42 12.45
C ASP A 192 12.19 2.93 11.26
N LEU A 193 11.07 3.60 10.96
CA LEU A 193 10.28 3.38 9.74
C LEU A 193 10.58 4.50 8.75
#